data_AF-A0A7V2RJS1-F1
#
_entry.id   AF-A0A7V2RJS1-F1
#
_cell.length_a   1.000
_cell.length_b   1.000
_cell.length_c   1.000
_cell.angle_alpha   90.00
_cell.angle_beta   90.00
_cell.angle_gamma   90.00
#
_symmetry.space_group_name_H-M   'P 1'
#
loop_
_entity.id
_entity.type
_entity.pdbx_description
1 polymer ?
#
loop_
_entity_poly.entity_id
_entity_poly.type
_entity_poly.pdbx_seq_one_letter_code
_entity_poly.pdbx_strand_id
1 'polypeptide(L)'
;MKYDHPQVETVIAFLLSRGWTITGKNKAAYYLAPPKGVVFDEPFQYEVPANTSLKDHNRFLTYSIHSIAEMYGYKYQVLYDLFCYDYKDVENVLAPREVLAEAA
;
A
#
# COMPACT_ATOMS: atom_id res chain seq x y z
N MET A 1 -12.76 -8.25 8.23
CA MET A 1 -12.96 -7.29 9.32
C MET A 1 -12.48 -5.91 8.88
N LYS A 2 -13.17 -4.83 9.28
CA LYS A 2 -12.73 -3.45 9.05
C LYS A 2 -12.19 -2.87 10.36
N TYR A 3 -11.03 -2.23 10.29
CA TYR A 3 -10.34 -1.50 11.34
C TYR A 3 -10.61 0.01 11.23
N ASP A 4 -10.34 0.74 12.30
CA ASP A 4 -10.52 2.19 12.34
C ASP A 4 -9.38 2.96 11.64
N HIS A 5 -8.28 2.27 11.33
CA HIS A 5 -7.10 2.84 10.69
C HIS A 5 -6.49 1.84 9.69
N PRO A 6 -5.74 2.33 8.68
CA PRO A 6 -5.06 1.49 7.72
C PRO A 6 -4.08 0.51 8.39
N GLN A 7 -4.00 -0.70 7.86
CA GLN A 7 -3.11 -1.74 8.34
C GLN A 7 -1.90 -1.89 7.40
N VAL A 8 -0.71 -2.04 7.99
CA VAL A 8 0.55 -2.20 7.24
C VAL A 8 0.51 -3.46 6.39
N GLU A 9 0.05 -4.56 6.96
CA GLU A 9 -0.06 -5.86 6.31
C GLU A 9 -0.91 -5.77 5.06
N THR A 10 -1.97 -4.97 5.13
CA THR A 10 -2.88 -4.72 4.01
C THR A 10 -2.21 -3.89 2.91
N VAL A 11 -1.46 -2.85 3.27
CA VAL A 11 -0.68 -2.08 2.28
C VAL A 11 0.34 -2.98 1.58
N ILE A 12 1.03 -3.83 2.33
CA ILE A 12 2.00 -4.78 1.77
C ILE A 12 1.31 -5.78 0.86
N ALA A 13 0.19 -6.38 1.30
CA ALA A 13 -0.57 -7.34 0.50
C ALA A 13 -1.03 -6.73 -0.83
N PHE A 14 -1.50 -5.48 -0.80
CA PHE A 14 -1.85 -4.74 -2.01
C PHE A 14 -0.65 -4.57 -2.95
N LEU A 15 0.52 -4.17 -2.45
CA LEU A 15 1.70 -4.01 -3.30
C LEU A 15 2.14 -5.35 -3.90
N LEU A 16 2.12 -6.43 -3.12
CA LEU A 16 2.44 -7.77 -3.59
C LEU A 16 1.46 -8.23 -4.70
N SER A 17 0.17 -7.93 -4.57
CA SER A 17 -0.83 -8.27 -5.61
C SER A 17 -0.62 -7.49 -6.91
N ARG A 18 0.13 -6.38 -6.86
CA ARG A 18 0.58 -5.61 -8.05
C ARG A 18 1.95 -6.06 -8.58
N GLY A 19 2.50 -7.15 -8.07
CA GLY A 19 3.78 -7.69 -8.52
C GLY A 19 5.01 -7.03 -7.89
N TRP A 20 4.84 -6.23 -6.83
CA TRP A 20 5.98 -5.79 -6.03
C TRP A 20 6.61 -6.95 -5.30
N THR A 21 7.89 -6.80 -4.94
CA THR A 21 8.64 -7.84 -4.24
C THR A 21 9.31 -7.27 -3.00
N ILE A 22 9.20 -7.97 -1.87
CA ILE A 22 9.91 -7.57 -0.65
C ILE A 22 11.40 -7.88 -0.84
N THR A 23 12.24 -6.86 -0.73
CA THR A 23 13.70 -6.97 -0.84
C THR A 23 14.39 -6.99 0.51
N GLY A 24 13.72 -6.51 1.56
CA GLY A 24 14.24 -6.51 2.92
C GLY A 24 13.24 -6.01 3.94
N LYS A 25 13.63 -6.15 5.21
CA LYS A 25 12.88 -5.63 6.36
C LYS A 25 13.87 -5.27 7.46
N ASN A 26 13.62 -4.16 8.15
CA ASN A 26 14.26 -3.86 9.42
C ASN A 26 13.21 -3.54 10.50
N LYS A 27 13.64 -3.02 11.65
CA LYS A 27 12.74 -2.66 12.75
C LYS A 27 11.82 -1.46 12.43
N ALA A 28 12.14 -0.66 11.42
CA ALA A 28 11.42 0.55 11.08
C ALA A 28 10.50 0.36 9.86
N ALA A 29 10.94 -0.38 8.83
CA ALA A 29 10.26 -0.48 7.55
C ALA A 29 10.43 -1.85 6.86
N TYR A 30 9.48 -2.12 5.96
CA TYR A 30 9.59 -3.08 4.88
C TYR A 30 10.06 -2.35 3.62
N TYR A 31 10.96 -2.99 2.89
CA TYR A 31 11.51 -2.50 1.65
C TYR A 31 10.97 -3.33 0.49
N LEU A 32 10.36 -2.65 -0.48
CA LEU A 32 9.77 -3.29 -1.65
C LEU A 32 10.38 -2.74 -2.94
N ALA A 33 10.67 -3.63 -3.87
CA ALA A 33 11.04 -3.30 -5.24
C ALA A 33 9.82 -3.38 -6.17
N PRO A 34 9.74 -2.48 -7.16
CA PRO A 34 8.66 -2.48 -8.13
C PRO A 34 8.66 -3.73 -9.02
N PRO A 35 7.52 -4.05 -9.68
CA PRO A 35 7.45 -5.13 -10.64
C PRO A 35 8.39 -4.90 -11.83
N LYS A 36 8.88 -6.00 -12.42
CA LYS A 36 9.72 -5.96 -13.62
C LYS A 36 8.98 -5.26 -14.75
N GLY A 37 9.57 -4.20 -15.31
CA GLY A 37 8.98 -3.41 -16.40
C GLY A 37 8.60 -1.99 -16.00
N VAL A 38 8.51 -1.69 -14.70
CA VAL A 38 8.44 -0.30 -14.23
C VAL A 38 9.87 0.21 -14.08
N VAL A 39 10.27 1.09 -15.00
CA VAL A 39 11.60 1.72 -14.98
C VAL A 39 11.45 3.07 -14.30
N PHE A 40 12.20 3.25 -13.22
CA PHE A 40 12.41 4.54 -12.59
C PHE A 40 13.76 5.08 -13.05
N ASP A 41 13.88 6.40 -13.17
CA ASP A 41 15.13 7.07 -13.57
C ASP A 41 16.27 6.83 -12.56
N GLU A 42 15.92 6.49 -11.32
CA GLU A 42 16.84 6.18 -10.22
C GLU A 42 16.47 4.84 -9.55
N PRO A 43 17.40 4.21 -8.81
CA PRO A 43 17.09 3.02 -8.01
C PRO A 43 15.94 3.31 -7.02
N PHE A 44 14.74 2.83 -7.35
CA PHE A 44 13.55 3.04 -6.55
C PHE A 44 13.36 1.91 -5.55
N GLN A 45 13.40 2.23 -4.26
CA GLN A 45 13.05 1.32 -3.17
C GLN A 45 11.89 1.92 -2.39
N TYR A 46 10.75 1.23 -2.38
CA TYR A 46 9.56 1.70 -1.68
C TYR A 46 9.60 1.26 -0.22
N GLU A 47 9.28 2.20 0.67
CA GLU A 47 9.30 1.96 2.12
C GLU A 47 7.88 1.94 2.68
N VAL A 48 7.54 0.87 3.39
CA VAL A 48 6.30 0.77 4.17
C VAL A 48 6.66 0.63 5.65
N PRO A 49 6.12 1.46 6.56
CA PRO A 49 6.49 1.40 7.98
C PRO A 49 6.12 0.05 8.59
N ALA A 50 7.06 -0.58 9.31
CA ALA A 50 6.87 -1.89 9.94
C ALA A 50 6.46 -1.82 11.42
N ASN A 51 6.70 -0.68 12.07
CA ASN A 51 6.51 -0.54 13.51
C ASN A 51 5.45 0.51 13.84
N THR A 52 4.37 0.05 14.45
CA THR A 52 3.23 0.84 14.94
C THR A 52 3.58 1.74 16.14
N SER A 53 4.70 1.47 16.81
CA SER A 53 5.17 2.22 17.98
C SER A 53 6.04 3.43 17.63
N LEU A 54 6.38 3.64 16.36
CA LEU A 54 7.05 4.86 15.93
C LEU A 54 6.07 6.04 16.04
N LYS A 55 6.53 7.15 16.63
CA LYS A 55 5.69 8.34 16.89
C LYS A 55 5.00 8.88 15.63
N ASP A 56 5.61 8.65 14.47
CA ASP A 56 5.12 9.07 13.16
C ASP A 56 4.54 7.93 12.32
N HIS A 57 4.23 6.76 12.90
CA HIS A 57 3.72 5.60 12.17
C HIS A 57 2.52 5.94 11.27
N ASN A 58 1.49 6.57 11.83
CA ASN A 58 0.29 6.96 11.09
C ASN A 58 0.60 7.98 9.99
N ARG A 59 1.55 8.89 10.24
CA ARG A 59 1.97 9.89 9.27
C ARG A 59 2.71 9.23 8.10
N PHE A 60 3.63 8.31 8.39
CA PHE A 60 4.35 7.55 7.38
C PHE A 60 3.41 6.70 6.54
N LEU A 61 2.50 5.97 7.20
CA LEU A 61 1.50 5.15 6.52
C LEU A 61 0.60 6.00 5.63
N THR A 62 0.16 7.18 6.10
CA THR A 62 -0.61 8.13 5.30
C THR A 62 0.15 8.56 4.03
N TYR A 63 1.45 8.88 4.14
CA TYR A 63 2.27 9.20 2.98
C TYR A 63 2.41 8.01 2.01
N SER A 64 2.56 6.79 2.53
CA SER A 64 2.58 5.59 1.68
C SER A 64 1.26 5.48 0.89
N ILE A 65 0.12 5.66 1.54
CA ILE A 65 -1.20 5.59 0.88
C ILE A 65 -1.35 6.67 -0.20
N HIS A 66 -0.92 7.90 0.08
CA HIS A 66 -0.90 8.98 -0.92
C HIS A 66 -0.04 8.62 -2.13
N SER A 67 1.18 8.14 -1.91
CA SER A 67 2.09 7.76 -2.99
C SER A 67 1.53 6.60 -3.82
N ILE A 68 0.87 5.61 -3.20
CA ILE A 68 0.21 4.51 -3.91
C ILE A 68 -0.99 5.05 -4.71
N ALA A 69 -1.78 5.96 -4.14
CA ALA A 69 -2.90 6.60 -4.84
C ALA A 69 -2.43 7.29 -6.11
N GLU A 70 -1.36 8.07 -6.04
CA GLU A 70 -0.78 8.75 -7.21
C GLU A 70 -0.22 7.76 -8.23
N MET A 71 0.56 6.76 -7.78
CA MET A 71 1.22 5.79 -8.65
C MET A 71 0.22 4.95 -9.47
N TYR A 72 -0.94 4.63 -8.90
CA TYR A 72 -1.94 3.80 -9.56
C TYR A 72 -3.19 4.58 -10.00
N GLY A 73 -3.21 5.91 -9.86
CA GLY A 73 -4.36 6.74 -10.24
C GLY A 73 -5.61 6.52 -9.38
N TYR A 74 -5.48 6.01 -8.16
CA TYR A 74 -6.63 5.85 -7.26
C TYR A 74 -6.92 7.12 -6.48
N LYS A 75 -8.21 7.32 -6.13
CA LYS A 75 -8.58 8.33 -5.13
C LYS A 75 -8.04 7.91 -3.76
N TYR A 76 -7.34 8.82 -3.07
CA TYR A 76 -6.79 8.59 -1.73
C TYR A 76 -7.80 7.96 -0.78
N GLN A 77 -9.03 8.48 -0.69
CA GLN A 77 -10.06 7.97 0.20
C GLN A 77 -10.43 6.50 -0.08
N VAL A 78 -10.41 6.09 -1.35
CA VAL A 78 -10.74 4.70 -1.74
C VAL A 78 -9.66 3.74 -1.23
N LEU A 79 -8.38 4.11 -1.38
CA LEU A 79 -7.27 3.32 -0.85
C LEU A 79 -7.20 3.35 0.66
N TYR A 80 -7.42 4.50 1.29
CA TYR A 80 -7.47 4.60 2.74
C TYR A 80 -8.53 3.65 3.32
N ASP A 81 -9.75 3.70 2.79
CA ASP A 81 -10.83 2.83 3.22
C ASP A 81 -10.53 1.35 2.95
N LEU A 82 -9.89 1.03 1.81
CA LEU A 82 -9.47 -0.33 1.47
C LEU A 82 -8.46 -0.84 2.49
N PHE A 83 -7.49 0.01 2.85
CA PHE A 83 -6.42 -0.38 3.73
C PHE A 83 -6.82 -0.51 5.19
N CYS A 84 -7.99 -0.01 5.55
CA CYS A 84 -8.65 -0.32 6.81
C CYS A 84 -9.25 -1.74 6.85
N TYR A 85 -9.26 -2.53 5.78
CA TYR A 85 -9.69 -3.94 5.85
C TYR A 85 -8.52 -4.87 6.20
N ASP A 86 -8.84 -6.00 6.83
CA ASP A 86 -7.89 -7.11 7.02
C ASP A 86 -7.37 -7.59 5.66
N TYR A 87 -6.06 -7.84 5.57
CA TYR A 87 -5.40 -8.24 4.32
C TYR A 87 -6.03 -9.47 3.66
N LYS A 88 -6.62 -10.38 4.43
CA LYS A 88 -7.32 -11.56 3.93
C LYS A 88 -8.61 -11.24 3.19
N ASP A 89 -9.19 -10.07 3.47
CA ASP A 89 -10.42 -9.60 2.86
C ASP A 89 -10.17 -8.60 1.72
N VAL A 90 -8.93 -8.13 1.54
CA VAL A 90 -8.58 -7.08 0.58
C VAL A 90 -8.91 -7.47 -0.84
N GLU A 91 -8.61 -8.69 -1.28
CA GLU A 91 -8.90 -9.12 -2.66
C GLU A 91 -10.40 -9.08 -2.97
N ASN A 92 -11.24 -9.45 -2.00
CA ASN A 92 -12.71 -9.42 -2.13
C ASN A 92 -13.25 -7.98 -2.16
N VAL A 93 -12.56 -7.02 -1.51
CA VAL A 93 -12.95 -5.60 -1.46
C VAL A 93 -12.36 -4.79 -2.61
N LEU A 94 -11.21 -5.22 -3.14
CA LEU A 94 -10.47 -4.56 -4.21
C LEU A 94 -11.16 -4.76 -5.56
N ALA A 95 -11.53 -5.99 -5.92
CA ALA A 95 -12.11 -6.30 -7.23
C ALA A 95 -13.36 -5.45 -7.56
N PRO A 96 -14.31 -5.19 -6.62
CA PRO A 96 -15.42 -4.27 -6.88
C PRO A 96 -15.02 -2.81 -7.02
N ARG A 97 -13.91 -2.37 -6.39
CA ARG A 97 -13.48 -0.96 -6.35
C ARG A 97 -12.60 -0.57 -7.53
N GLU A 98 -11.86 -1.50 -8.11
CA GLU A 98 -11.08 -1.27 -9.34
C GLU A 98 -11.99 -0.89 -10.52
N VAL A 99 -13.15 -1.54 -10.62
CA VAL A 99 -14.20 -1.20 -11.62
C VAL A 99 -14.68 0.24 -11.48
N LEU A 100 -14.63 0.82 -10.27
CA LEU A 100 -15.04 2.20 -9.99
C LEU A 100 -13.92 3.21 -10.23
N ALA A 101 -12.66 2.78 -10.29
CA ALA A 101 -11.51 3.64 -10.55
C ALA A 101 -11.27 3.84 -12.06
N GLU A 102 -11.58 2.83 -12.89
CA GLU A 102 -11.48 2.93 -14.36
C GLU A 102 -12.62 3.73 -15.01
N ALA A 103 -13.73 3.95 -14.30
CA ALA A 103 -14.91 4.64 -14.83
C ALA A 103 -14.90 6.18 -14.67
N ALA A 104 -13.76 6.77 -14.27
CA ALA A 104 -13.61 8.20 -13.97
C ALA A 104 -12.86 8.97 -15.06
#